data_AF-A0A7V8VB08-F1
#
_entry.id   AF-A0A7V8VB08-F1
#
_cell.length_a   1.000
_cell.length_b   1.000
_cell.length_c   1.000
_cell.angle_alpha   90.00
_cell.angle_beta   90.00
_cell.angle_gamma   90.00
#
_symmetry.space_group_name_H-M   'P 1'
#
loop_
_entity.id
_entity.type
_entity.pdbx_description
1 polymer ?
#
loop_
_entity_poly.entity_id
_entity_poly.type
_entity_poly.pdbx_seq_one_letter_code
_entity_poly.pdbx_strand_id
1 'polypeptide(L)'
;MEAVTSSWSSDRTGVRLSPTMNAHGMRDSNPGSLFIQAADMLSTYDLSYLHVAEAIRPGRLFNPDAPRVTPFIRQTYDGNLIANGGYDRQSAVATIEALDADAIAFGQSFIANPDLPARFEANAPLNSSDPATFYTPGPKGYTDYPIMTQVT
;
A
#
# COMPACT_ATOMS: atom_id res chain seq x y z
N MET A 1 14.44 -7.41 13.01
CA MET A 1 13.65 -6.39 13.72
C MET A 1 14.37 -5.89 14.95
N GLU A 2 14.86 -6.78 15.81
CA GLU A 2 15.62 -6.46 17.03
C GLU A 2 16.64 -5.32 16.88
N ALA A 3 17.51 -5.36 15.86
CA ALA A 3 18.52 -4.31 15.65
C ALA A 3 17.91 -2.90 15.46
N VAL A 4 16.79 -2.81 14.74
CA VAL A 4 16.10 -1.53 14.50
C VAL A 4 15.33 -1.11 15.74
N THR A 5 14.55 -2.02 16.35
CA THR A 5 13.69 -1.69 17.50
C THR A 5 14.44 -1.53 18.82
N SER A 6 15.69 -2.00 18.90
CA SER A 6 16.61 -1.68 20.02
C SER A 6 17.33 -0.34 19.84
N SER A 7 17.43 0.16 18.59
CA SER A 7 18.10 1.43 18.28
C SER A 7 17.12 2.59 18.09
N TRP A 8 15.86 2.29 17.77
CA TRP A 8 14.80 3.23 17.45
C TRP A 8 13.46 2.75 18.02
N SER A 9 12.54 3.68 18.19
CA SER A 9 11.22 3.39 18.76
C SER A 9 10.42 2.43 17.87
N SER A 10 9.91 1.33 18.45
CA SER A 10 9.09 0.34 17.73
C SER A 10 7.78 0.94 17.22
N ASP A 11 7.13 1.77 18.03
CA ASP A 11 5.91 2.52 17.70
C ASP A 11 6.08 3.56 16.57
N ARG A 12 7.32 3.79 16.12
CA ARG A 12 7.69 4.63 14.96
C ARG A 12 8.40 3.84 13.86
N THR A 13 8.41 2.51 13.97
CA THR A 13 9.01 1.60 13.00
C THR A 13 7.91 0.80 12.31
N GLY A 14 7.90 0.79 10.97
CA GLY A 14 6.99 -0.03 10.18
C GLY A 14 7.74 -1.03 9.29
N VAL A 15 7.07 -2.11 8.90
CA VAL A 15 7.60 -3.11 7.96
C VAL A 15 6.71 -3.17 6.73
N ARG A 16 7.30 -3.31 5.54
CA ARG A 16 6.55 -3.50 4.28
C ARG A 16 6.82 -4.88 3.69
N LEU A 17 5.76 -5.66 3.48
CA LEU A 17 5.79 -6.98 2.87
C LEU A 17 5.08 -6.94 1.52
N SER A 18 5.49 -7.79 0.58
CA SER A 18 4.87 -7.91 -0.74
C SER A 18 4.51 -9.36 -1.06
N PRO A 19 3.47 -9.92 -0.42
CA PRO A 19 3.28 -11.37 -0.33
C PRO A 19 3.12 -12.08 -1.67
N THR A 20 2.44 -11.43 -2.61
CA THR A 20 2.05 -12.02 -3.88
C THR A 20 2.91 -11.55 -5.05
N MET A 21 3.80 -10.57 -4.84
CA MET A 21 4.63 -10.03 -5.91
C MET A 21 5.69 -11.04 -6.36
N ASN A 22 5.77 -11.25 -7.68
CA ASN A 22 6.73 -12.14 -8.34
C ASN A 22 7.80 -11.39 -9.16
N ALA A 23 7.97 -10.09 -8.88
CA ALA A 23 8.94 -9.24 -9.57
C ALA A 23 10.38 -9.74 -9.35
N HIS A 24 11.28 -9.39 -10.29
CA HIS A 24 12.72 -9.71 -10.19
C HIS A 24 13.06 -11.20 -10.03
N GLY A 25 12.17 -12.10 -10.47
CA GLY A 25 12.38 -13.55 -10.38
C GLY A 25 12.07 -14.13 -8.99
N MET A 26 11.51 -13.34 -8.06
CA MET A 26 11.10 -13.83 -6.76
C MET A 26 9.93 -14.79 -6.87
N ARG A 27 10.01 -15.92 -6.14
CA ARG A 27 8.98 -16.96 -6.07
C ARG A 27 9.01 -17.61 -4.71
N ASP A 28 7.85 -18.07 -4.27
CA ASP A 28 7.68 -18.95 -3.13
C ASP A 28 6.64 -20.02 -3.48
N SER A 29 6.79 -21.24 -2.95
CA SER A 29 5.84 -22.33 -3.23
C SER A 29 4.50 -22.18 -2.50
N ASN A 30 4.46 -21.42 -1.42
CA ASN A 30 3.26 -21.11 -0.63
C ASN A 30 3.39 -19.75 0.07
N PRO A 31 3.30 -18.62 -0.68
CA PRO A 31 3.45 -17.30 -0.11
C PRO A 31 2.42 -17.00 0.98
N GLY A 32 1.20 -17.53 0.88
CA GLY A 32 0.18 -17.38 1.91
C GLY A 32 0.66 -17.83 3.29
N SER A 33 1.13 -19.08 3.39
CA SER A 33 1.65 -19.62 4.65
C SER A 33 2.86 -18.84 5.17
N LEU A 34 3.79 -18.49 4.27
CA LEU A 34 5.02 -17.77 4.65
C LEU A 34 4.69 -16.40 5.25
N PHE A 35 3.87 -15.61 4.56
CA PHE A 35 3.62 -14.23 4.97
C PHE A 35 2.63 -14.12 6.15
N ILE A 36 1.75 -15.11 6.35
CA ILE A 36 0.96 -15.22 7.59
C ILE A 36 1.88 -15.48 8.79
N GLN A 37 2.83 -16.42 8.68
CA GLN A 37 3.80 -16.66 9.76
C GLN A 37 4.71 -15.46 10.02
N ALA A 38 5.13 -14.76 8.95
CA ALA A 38 5.91 -13.54 9.10
C ALA A 38 5.12 -12.44 9.84
N ALA A 39 3.82 -12.29 9.54
CA ALA A 39 2.95 -11.32 10.20
C ALA A 39 2.75 -11.64 11.70
N ASP A 40 2.50 -12.91 12.04
CA ASP A 40 2.39 -13.39 13.41
C ASP A 40 3.66 -13.06 14.22
N MET A 41 4.82 -13.39 13.68
CA MET A 41 6.10 -13.05 14.30
C MET A 41 6.27 -11.53 14.48
N LEU A 42 5.89 -10.73 13.48
CA LEU A 42 5.99 -9.27 13.53
C LEU A 42 5.02 -8.64 14.55
N SER A 43 3.90 -9.30 14.86
CA SER A 43 2.92 -8.85 15.86
C SER A 43 3.54 -8.70 17.26
N THR A 44 4.62 -9.44 17.53
CA THR A 44 5.32 -9.42 18.84
C THR A 44 6.19 -8.18 19.09
N TYR A 45 6.40 -7.32 18.08
CA TYR A 45 7.36 -6.21 18.14
C TYR A 45 6.75 -4.83 18.46
N ASP A 46 5.44 -4.73 18.68
CA ASP A 46 4.71 -3.46 18.92
C ASP A 46 5.09 -2.37 17.90
N LEU A 47 4.97 -2.74 16.62
CA LEU A 47 5.35 -1.88 15.50
C LEU A 47 4.29 -0.82 15.22
N SER A 48 4.73 0.32 14.71
CA SER A 48 3.85 1.40 14.24
C SER A 48 2.80 0.90 13.25
N TYR A 49 3.23 0.10 12.27
CA TYR A 49 2.36 -0.55 11.29
C TYR A 49 3.03 -1.71 10.54
N LEU A 50 2.19 -2.59 10.01
CA LEU A 50 2.55 -3.52 8.93
C LEU A 50 1.92 -3.03 7.62
N HIS A 51 2.73 -2.86 6.58
CA HIS A 51 2.28 -2.42 5.26
C HIS A 51 2.33 -3.59 4.28
N VAL A 52 1.17 -4.00 3.75
CA VAL A 52 1.05 -5.10 2.78
C VAL A 52 0.87 -4.56 1.36
N ALA A 53 1.86 -4.82 0.50
CA ALA A 53 1.85 -4.48 -0.92
C ALA A 53 1.33 -5.67 -1.74
N GLU A 54 0.05 -5.63 -2.07
CA GLU A 54 -0.70 -6.66 -2.77
C GLU A 54 -1.74 -6.02 -3.68
N ALA A 55 -1.59 -6.17 -5.00
CA ALA A 55 -2.53 -5.57 -5.92
C ALA A 55 -3.86 -6.32 -5.99
N ILE A 56 -4.95 -5.59 -5.87
CA ILE A 56 -6.32 -6.11 -6.04
C ILE A 56 -6.84 -6.04 -7.50
N ARG A 57 -6.04 -5.50 -8.42
CA ARG A 57 -6.36 -5.32 -9.85
C ARG A 57 -5.10 -5.42 -10.72
N PRO A 58 -5.23 -5.72 -12.03
CA PRO A 58 -4.10 -5.75 -12.96
C PRO A 58 -3.23 -4.48 -12.92
N GLY A 59 -1.90 -4.68 -12.95
CA GLY A 59 -0.92 -3.60 -12.87
C GLY A 59 0.45 -4.13 -12.45
N ARG A 60 1.39 -3.23 -12.13
CA ARG A 60 2.80 -3.58 -11.84
C ARG A 60 2.99 -4.56 -10.67
N LEU A 61 2.13 -4.49 -9.65
CA LEU A 61 2.22 -5.36 -8.47
C LEU A 61 1.29 -6.59 -8.56
N PHE A 62 0.54 -6.75 -9.65
CA PHE A 62 -0.46 -7.80 -9.78
C PHE A 62 0.17 -9.12 -10.19
N ASN A 63 -0.15 -10.16 -9.44
CA ASN A 63 0.20 -11.54 -9.76
C ASN A 63 -1.09 -12.34 -9.93
N PRO A 64 -1.46 -12.75 -11.15
CA PRO A 64 -2.68 -13.53 -11.39
C PRO A 64 -2.60 -14.95 -10.79
N ASP A 65 -1.40 -15.44 -10.48
CA ASP A 65 -1.16 -16.81 -10.01
C ASP A 65 -1.17 -16.92 -8.48
N ALA A 66 -1.36 -15.81 -7.76
CA ALA A 66 -1.37 -15.80 -6.30
C ALA A 66 -2.68 -15.18 -5.76
N PRO A 67 -3.37 -15.85 -4.83
CA PRO A 67 -4.58 -15.31 -4.22
C PRO A 67 -4.25 -14.13 -3.30
N ARG A 68 -5.24 -13.29 -3.03
CA ARG A 68 -5.15 -12.21 -2.04
C ARG A 68 -4.90 -12.78 -0.64
N VAL A 69 -3.90 -12.28 0.07
CA VAL A 69 -3.42 -12.75 1.38
C VAL A 69 -3.71 -11.75 2.50
N THR A 70 -3.92 -10.46 2.18
CA THR A 70 -4.11 -9.38 3.19
C THR A 70 -5.16 -9.71 4.27
N PRO A 71 -6.37 -10.23 3.94
CA PRO A 71 -7.37 -10.57 4.97
C PRO A 71 -6.91 -11.66 5.95
N PHE A 72 -6.04 -12.58 5.51
CA PHE A 72 -5.47 -13.63 6.37
C PHE A 72 -4.33 -13.09 7.23
N ILE A 73 -3.52 -12.16 6.70
CA ILE A 73 -2.51 -11.44 7.49
C ILE A 73 -3.19 -10.66 8.63
N ARG A 74 -4.30 -9.96 8.35
CA ARG A 74 -5.07 -9.21 9.37
C ARG A 74 -5.54 -10.09 10.55
N GLN A 75 -5.79 -11.38 10.32
CA GLN A 75 -6.18 -12.32 11.39
C GLN A 75 -5.05 -12.68 12.35
N THR A 76 -3.79 -12.38 12.01
CA THR A 76 -2.61 -12.75 12.80
C THR A 76 -1.77 -11.56 13.26
N TYR A 77 -1.94 -10.39 12.63
CA TYR A 77 -1.28 -9.16 13.04
C TYR A 77 -2.25 -8.30 13.84
N ASP A 78 -1.87 -7.91 15.06
CA ASP A 78 -2.75 -7.18 15.98
C ASP A 78 -2.64 -5.66 15.84
N GLY A 79 -1.51 -5.15 15.34
CA GLY A 79 -1.26 -3.71 15.19
C GLY A 79 -1.98 -3.05 14.00
N ASN A 80 -1.55 -1.83 13.66
CA ASN A 80 -2.07 -1.10 12.50
C ASN A 80 -1.63 -1.74 11.18
N LEU A 81 -2.57 -2.07 10.31
CA LEU A 81 -2.31 -2.66 9.00
C LEU A 81 -2.63 -1.68 7.88
N ILE A 82 -1.66 -1.43 7.00
CA ILE A 82 -1.79 -0.59 5.81
C ILE A 82 -1.83 -1.48 4.58
N ALA A 83 -2.92 -1.48 3.81
CA ALA A 83 -2.98 -2.19 2.53
C ALA A 83 -2.58 -1.29 1.35
N ASN A 84 -2.01 -1.88 0.30
CA ASN A 84 -1.52 -1.15 -0.86
C ASN A 84 -1.58 -1.99 -2.13
N GLY A 85 -2.04 -1.38 -3.23
CA GLY A 85 -1.97 -1.97 -4.57
C GLY A 85 -3.29 -1.95 -5.32
N GLY A 86 -3.42 -1.05 -6.30
CA GLY A 86 -4.59 -1.01 -7.20
C GLY A 86 -5.89 -0.49 -6.58
N TYR A 87 -5.80 0.18 -5.43
CA TYR A 87 -6.95 0.79 -4.76
C TYR A 87 -7.39 2.09 -5.43
N ASP A 88 -8.71 2.23 -5.55
CA ASP A 88 -9.43 3.49 -5.78
C ASP A 88 -10.21 3.87 -4.50
N ARG A 89 -10.93 5.00 -4.52
CA ARG A 89 -11.74 5.45 -3.38
C ARG A 89 -12.72 4.39 -2.89
N GLN A 90 -13.46 3.77 -3.81
CA GLN A 90 -14.53 2.83 -3.45
C GLN A 90 -13.96 1.56 -2.82
N SER A 91 -12.96 0.95 -3.45
CA SER A 91 -12.30 -0.25 -2.93
C SER A 91 -11.55 0.01 -1.63
N ALA A 92 -11.00 1.21 -1.44
CA ALA A 92 -10.37 1.62 -0.19
C ALA A 92 -11.39 1.70 0.97
N VAL A 93 -12.51 2.39 0.75
CA VAL A 93 -13.61 2.48 1.73
C VAL A 93 -14.11 1.08 2.09
N ALA A 94 -14.41 0.25 1.08
CA ALA A 94 -14.90 -1.11 1.31
C ALA A 94 -13.93 -1.98 2.11
N THR A 95 -12.61 -1.80 1.93
CA THR A 95 -11.59 -2.57 2.66
C THR A 95 -11.49 -2.14 4.12
N ILE A 96 -11.59 -0.84 4.39
CA ILE A 96 -11.60 -0.31 5.76
C ILE A 96 -12.89 -0.72 6.48
N GLU A 97 -14.05 -0.61 5.82
CA GLU A 97 -15.34 -1.02 6.37
C GLU A 97 -15.41 -2.52 6.67
N ALA A 98 -14.71 -3.35 5.88
CA ALA A 98 -14.57 -4.78 6.11
C ALA A 98 -13.57 -5.14 7.23
N LEU A 99 -12.88 -4.15 7.83
CA LEU A 99 -11.80 -4.32 8.81
C LEU A 99 -10.61 -5.15 8.29
N ASP A 100 -10.44 -5.23 6.96
CA ASP A 100 -9.31 -5.91 6.32
C ASP A 100 -7.99 -5.13 6.50
N ALA A 101 -8.08 -3.80 6.69
CA ALA A 101 -6.95 -2.89 6.91
C ALA A 101 -7.42 -1.61 7.61
N ASP A 102 -6.51 -0.96 8.35
CA ASP A 102 -6.77 0.29 9.07
C ASP A 102 -6.53 1.53 8.20
N ALA A 103 -5.68 1.41 7.19
CA ALA A 103 -5.43 2.46 6.21
C ALA A 103 -5.05 1.89 4.84
N ILE A 104 -5.17 2.73 3.81
CA ILE A 104 -4.82 2.38 2.43
C ILE A 104 -3.76 3.33 1.91
N ALA A 105 -2.65 2.79 1.41
CA ALA A 105 -1.60 3.57 0.76
C ALA A 105 -1.81 3.62 -0.76
N PHE A 106 -1.70 4.82 -1.33
CA PHE A 106 -1.83 5.07 -2.77
C PHE A 106 -0.48 5.52 -3.35
N GLY A 107 -0.05 4.88 -4.44
CA GLY A 107 1.21 5.21 -5.12
C GLY A 107 0.99 6.08 -6.36
N GLN A 108 0.66 5.44 -7.49
CA GLN A 108 0.46 6.11 -8.79
C GLN A 108 -0.55 7.26 -8.73
N SER A 109 -1.67 7.08 -8.00
CA SER A 109 -2.66 8.15 -7.82
C SER A 109 -2.07 9.37 -7.12
N PHE A 110 -1.19 9.18 -6.14
CA PHE A 110 -0.55 10.29 -5.43
C PHE A 110 0.52 11.00 -6.27
N ILE A 111 1.20 10.29 -7.18
CA ILE A 111 2.12 10.92 -8.13
C ILE A 111 1.40 12.01 -8.94
N ALA A 112 0.21 11.69 -9.46
CA ALA A 112 -0.53 12.61 -10.31
C ALA A 112 -1.44 13.59 -9.56
N ASN A 113 -1.74 13.33 -8.28
CA ASN A 113 -2.74 14.07 -7.52
C ASN A 113 -2.12 14.47 -6.17
N PRO A 114 -1.42 15.62 -6.08
CA PRO A 114 -0.83 16.07 -4.82
C PRO A 114 -1.89 16.34 -3.73
N ASP A 115 -3.13 16.58 -4.15
CA ASP A 115 -4.32 16.82 -3.34
C ASP A 115 -5.28 15.61 -3.31
N LEU A 116 -4.77 14.38 -3.52
CA LEU A 116 -5.56 13.15 -3.60
C LEU A 116 -6.60 12.98 -2.46
N PRO A 117 -6.29 13.22 -1.17
CA PRO A 117 -7.28 13.08 -0.11
C PRO A 117 -8.49 14.01 -0.29
N ALA A 118 -8.24 15.28 -0.63
CA ALA A 118 -9.29 16.26 -0.83
C ALA A 118 -10.14 15.93 -2.08
N ARG A 119 -9.52 15.36 -3.13
CA ARG A 119 -10.27 14.84 -4.29
C ARG A 119 -11.16 13.66 -3.92
N PHE A 120 -10.69 12.74 -3.07
CA PHE A 120 -11.53 11.64 -2.58
C PHE A 120 -12.68 12.13 -1.70
N GLU A 121 -12.45 13.13 -0.86
CA GLU A 121 -13.49 13.76 -0.06
C GLU A 121 -14.59 14.39 -0.93
N ALA A 122 -14.19 15.19 -1.92
CA ALA A 122 -15.10 15.86 -2.84
C ALA A 122 -15.66 14.95 -3.96
N ASN A 123 -15.23 13.69 -4.02
CA ASN A 123 -15.48 12.78 -5.16
C ASN A 123 -15.13 13.42 -6.52
N ALA A 124 -14.03 14.18 -6.55
CA ALA A 124 -13.57 14.90 -7.71
C ALA A 124 -12.80 13.99 -8.70
N PRO A 125 -12.76 14.33 -10.00
CA PRO A 125 -11.93 13.62 -10.98
C PRO A 125 -10.45 13.60 -10.57
N LEU A 126 -9.78 12.49 -10.85
CA LEU A 126 -8.34 12.36 -10.66
C LEU A 126 -7.57 12.69 -11.94
N ASN A 127 -6.44 13.35 -11.79
CA ASN A 127 -5.44 13.45 -12.85
C ASN A 127 -4.92 12.04 -13.18
N SER A 128 -4.64 11.81 -14.46
CA SER A 128 -3.98 10.59 -14.93
C SER A 128 -2.46 10.71 -14.75
N SER A 129 -1.83 9.69 -14.18
CA SER A 129 -0.38 9.60 -14.10
C SER A 129 0.24 9.32 -15.47
N ASP A 130 1.44 9.83 -15.73
CA ASP A 130 2.22 9.55 -16.94
C ASP A 130 3.42 8.65 -16.60
N PRO A 131 3.34 7.32 -16.86
CA PRO A 131 4.43 6.40 -16.54
C PRO A 131 5.76 6.72 -17.24
N ALA A 132 5.75 7.45 -18.36
CA ALA A 132 6.97 7.84 -19.07
C ALA A 132 7.83 8.84 -18.27
N THR A 133 7.23 9.50 -17.27
CA THR A 133 7.89 10.53 -16.46
C THR A 133 8.31 10.08 -15.07
N PHE A 134 7.88 8.89 -14.60
CA PHE A 134 8.12 8.39 -13.24
C PHE A 134 9.60 8.38 -12.83
N TYR A 135 10.49 8.13 -13.79
CA TYR A 135 11.93 8.07 -13.56
C TYR A 135 12.66 8.94 -14.57
N THR A 136 12.38 10.26 -14.52
CA THR A 136 13.02 11.26 -15.37
C THR A 136 13.49 12.46 -14.54
N PRO A 137 14.54 13.19 -14.97
CA PRO A 137 14.96 14.41 -14.28
C PRO A 137 14.01 15.58 -14.59
N GLY A 138 13.93 16.52 -13.65
CA GLY A 138 13.20 17.78 -13.83
C GLY A 138 11.76 17.76 -13.28
N PRO A 139 11.03 18.87 -13.44
CA PRO A 139 9.71 19.04 -12.80
C PRO A 139 8.56 18.32 -13.51
N LYS A 140 8.74 17.92 -14.77
CA LYS A 140 7.69 17.36 -15.62
C LYS A 140 7.25 15.97 -15.12
N GLY A 141 5.97 15.82 -14.82
CA GLY A 141 5.40 14.60 -14.24
C GLY A 141 5.82 14.37 -12.78
N TYR A 142 6.26 15.41 -12.09
CA TYR A 142 6.70 15.35 -10.69
C TYR A 142 6.06 16.44 -9.83
N THR A 143 6.29 17.71 -10.17
CA THR A 143 5.76 18.87 -9.40
C THR A 143 4.77 19.73 -10.20
N ASP A 144 4.50 19.38 -11.46
CA ASP A 144 3.65 20.14 -12.38
C ASP A 144 2.22 19.58 -12.53
N TYR A 145 1.87 18.55 -11.77
CA TYR A 145 0.49 18.08 -11.69
C TYR A 145 -0.43 19.12 -11.01
N PRO A 146 -1.57 19.47 -11.63
CA PRO A 146 -2.45 20.51 -11.09
C PRO A 146 -3.22 20.03 -9.87
N ILE A 147 -3.42 20.93 -8.90
CA ILE A 147 -4.43 20.78 -7.84
C ILE A 147 -5.83 21.11 -8.38
N MET A 148 -6.88 20.59 -7.74
CA MET A 148 -8.25 20.96 -8.10
C MET A 148 -8.49 22.44 -7.79
N THR A 149 -9.10 23.16 -8.72
CA THR A 149 -9.54 24.54 -8.48
C THR A 149 -10.69 24.51 -7.47
N GLN A 150 -10.60 25.28 -6.39
CA GLN A 150 -11.76 25.47 -5.52
C GLN A 150 -12.86 26.15 -6.32
N VAL A 151 -14.02 25.50 -6.42
CA VAL A 151 -15.24 26.18 -6.86
C VAL A 151 -15.76 26.93 -5.63
N THR A 152 -15.51 28.24 -5.57
CA THR A 152 -16.18 29.16 -4.64
C THR A 152 -17.68 29.20 -4.86
#